data_AF-A0A528KGX6-F1
#
_entry.id   AF-A0A528KGX6-F1
#
_cell.length_a   1.000
_cell.length_b   1.000
_cell.length_c   1.000
_cell.angle_alpha   90.00
_cell.angle_beta   90.00
_cell.angle_gamma   90.00
#
_symmetry.space_group_name_H-M   'P 1'
#
loop_
_entity.id
_entity.type
_entity.pdbx_description
1 polymer ?
#
loop_
_entity_poly.entity_id
_entity_poly.type
_entity_poly.pdbx_seq_one_letter_code
_entity_poly.pdbx_strand_id
1 'polypeptide(L)'
;MTTLYPVQDTFVRGEISPRLHARASLDLYRAALSRCENFVTLPHGGIRKRGGSYFVGEAKDSSKKTRGIPFIFSADQAYMLEFGDLYIRVYAYGARVGTVEVATPYLEADLFDLQFVQSADQMWITHADYPPQVLTRTAHTTWTLAEFVFLDGPYDDINTSATTMAPAETGAVHPLMTNNTAPGGTAADSSGSADAYKVFDRDNGSNLSFGTTIGFLSY
;
A
#
# COMPACT_ATOMS: atom_id res chain seq x y z
N MET A 1 -68.93 6.91 17.06
CA MET A 1 -67.72 6.07 17.07
C MET A 1 -66.65 6.87 17.79
N THR A 2 -66.22 6.43 18.96
CA THR A 2 -65.24 7.15 19.79
C THR A 2 -63.84 6.87 19.25
N THR A 3 -63.11 7.92 18.87
CA THR A 3 -61.73 7.79 18.37
C THR A 3 -60.82 7.36 19.52
N LEU A 4 -60.13 6.23 19.36
CA LEU A 4 -59.13 5.74 20.31
C LEU A 4 -57.75 6.28 19.91
N TYR A 5 -57.05 6.92 20.84
CA TYR A 5 -55.67 7.38 20.66
C TYR A 5 -54.75 6.50 21.53
N PRO A 6 -54.20 5.40 20.97
CA PRO A 6 -53.25 4.58 21.72
C PRO A 6 -51.98 5.39 22.00
N VAL A 7 -51.54 5.36 23.26
CA VAL A 7 -50.28 6.00 23.66
C VAL A 7 -49.14 5.14 23.15
N GLN A 8 -48.21 5.74 22.40
CA GLN A 8 -46.92 5.15 22.08
C GLN A 8 -45.91 5.62 23.13
N ASP A 9 -45.47 4.71 23.97
CA ASP A 9 -44.63 4.96 25.15
C ASP A 9 -43.13 4.74 24.90
N THR A 10 -42.76 4.15 23.76
CA THR A 10 -41.37 3.76 23.47
C THR A 10 -40.97 3.95 22.00
N PHE A 11 -39.71 4.37 21.80
CA PHE A 11 -39.11 4.67 20.50
C PHE A 11 -37.76 3.96 20.28
N VAL A 12 -37.46 2.88 21.01
CA VAL A 12 -36.14 2.21 21.00
C VAL A 12 -35.71 1.71 19.61
N ARG A 13 -36.66 1.50 18.68
CA ARG A 13 -36.38 0.90 17.36
C ARG A 13 -36.04 1.89 16.26
N GLY A 14 -36.05 3.20 16.52
CA GLY A 14 -35.64 4.20 15.53
C GLY A 14 -36.55 4.27 14.31
N GLU A 15 -35.98 4.69 13.18
CA GLU A 15 -36.71 4.77 11.91
C GLU A 15 -36.85 3.38 11.27
N ILE A 16 -38.07 2.98 10.94
CA ILE A 16 -38.32 1.71 10.24
C ILE A 16 -38.23 1.89 8.74
N SER A 17 -37.86 0.82 8.04
CA SER A 17 -37.92 0.79 6.58
C SER A 17 -39.34 1.08 6.07
N PRO A 18 -39.49 1.88 4.99
CA PRO A 18 -40.79 2.13 4.36
C PRO A 18 -41.58 0.88 4.00
N ARG A 19 -40.90 -0.24 3.72
CA ARG A 19 -41.54 -1.54 3.41
C ARG A 19 -42.25 -2.18 4.61
N LEU A 20 -41.89 -1.77 5.82
CA LEU A 20 -42.47 -2.26 7.08
C LEU A 20 -43.59 -1.36 7.60
N HIS A 21 -43.90 -0.25 6.93
CA HIS A 21 -44.98 0.68 7.34
C HIS A 21 -46.35 0.01 7.44
N ALA A 22 -46.62 -1.02 6.64
CA ALA A 22 -47.89 -1.75 6.68
C ALA A 22 -47.90 -2.92 7.67
N ARG A 23 -46.76 -3.27 8.30
CA ARG A 23 -46.63 -4.44 9.17
C ARG A 23 -46.89 -4.07 10.64
N ALA A 24 -48.09 -3.55 10.91
CA ALA A 24 -48.51 -3.11 12.24
C ALA A 24 -48.53 -4.22 13.32
N SER A 25 -48.53 -5.48 12.90
CA SER A 25 -48.50 -6.65 13.79
C SER A 25 -47.13 -6.91 14.42
N LEU A 26 -46.05 -6.34 13.88
CA LEU A 26 -44.70 -6.58 14.39
C LEU A 26 -44.49 -5.85 15.72
N ASP A 27 -43.87 -6.51 16.70
CA ASP A 27 -43.59 -5.88 17.99
C ASP A 27 -42.64 -4.69 17.86
N LEU A 28 -41.69 -4.76 16.93
CA LEU A 28 -40.82 -3.63 16.60
C LEU A 28 -41.58 -2.43 16.03
N TYR A 29 -42.72 -2.64 15.36
CA TYR A 29 -43.51 -1.55 14.78
C TYR A 29 -44.07 -0.63 15.85
N ARG A 30 -44.49 -1.20 16.99
CA ARG A 30 -45.05 -0.44 18.12
C ARG A 30 -44.01 0.44 18.82
N ALA A 31 -42.72 0.12 18.68
CA ALA A 31 -41.61 0.79 19.35
C ALA A 31 -40.75 1.64 18.42
N ALA A 32 -41.25 1.96 17.21
CA ALA A 32 -40.48 2.61 16.16
C ALA A 32 -41.19 3.83 15.57
N LEU A 33 -40.48 4.55 14.71
CA LEU A 33 -40.93 5.76 14.06
C LEU A 33 -40.92 5.57 12.54
N SER A 34 -41.88 6.17 11.84
CA SER A 34 -41.88 6.20 10.37
C SER A 34 -40.82 7.14 9.80
N ARG A 35 -40.38 8.15 10.58
CA ARG A 35 -39.35 9.12 10.23
C ARG A 35 -38.69 9.65 11.51
N CYS A 36 -37.37 9.60 11.60
CA CYS A 36 -36.60 10.00 12.78
C CYS A 36 -35.37 10.82 12.38
N GLU A 37 -35.58 12.07 11.96
CA GLU A 37 -34.49 12.95 11.52
C GLU A 37 -33.97 13.83 12.65
N ASN A 38 -32.65 13.93 12.79
CA ASN A 38 -31.99 14.76 13.83
C ASN A 38 -32.38 14.39 15.28
N PHE A 39 -32.74 13.13 15.53
CA PHE A 39 -32.98 12.59 16.86
C PHE A 39 -32.14 11.34 17.12
N VAL A 40 -31.91 11.05 18.40
CA VAL A 40 -31.25 9.84 18.90
C VAL A 40 -32.22 9.14 19.85
N THR A 41 -32.57 7.90 19.54
CA THR A 41 -33.40 7.05 20.38
C THR A 41 -32.60 6.54 21.57
N LEU A 42 -33.19 6.63 22.76
CA LEU A 42 -32.57 6.16 23.99
C LEU A 42 -32.99 4.71 24.24
N PRO A 43 -32.10 3.87 24.81
CA PRO A 43 -32.46 2.49 25.19
C PRO A 43 -33.64 2.41 26.16
N HIS A 44 -33.90 3.47 26.93
CA HIS A 44 -34.98 3.56 27.90
C HIS A 44 -36.34 3.98 27.30
N GLY A 45 -36.49 4.02 25.97
CA GLY A 45 -37.76 4.30 25.30
C GLY A 45 -37.96 5.77 24.90
N GLY A 46 -37.28 6.71 25.56
CA GLY A 46 -37.32 8.12 25.20
C GLY A 46 -36.56 8.44 23.91
N ILE A 47 -36.71 9.67 23.44
CA ILE A 47 -35.97 10.22 22.30
C ILE A 47 -35.41 11.58 22.68
N ARG A 48 -34.20 11.90 22.22
CA ARG A 48 -33.60 13.22 22.39
C ARG A 48 -33.14 13.79 21.05
N LYS A 49 -33.08 15.12 20.93
CA LYS A 49 -32.48 15.75 19.76
C LYS A 49 -31.01 15.33 19.62
N ARG A 50 -30.53 15.15 18.39
CA ARG A 50 -29.11 14.92 18.10
C ARG A 50 -28.30 16.09 18.65
N GLY A 51 -27.10 15.80 19.15
CA GLY A 51 -26.14 16.85 19.49
C GLY A 51 -25.98 17.82 18.32
N GLY A 52 -25.98 19.13 18.63
CA GLY A 52 -25.75 20.16 17.63
C GLY A 52 -24.33 20.10 17.08
N SER A 53 -24.11 20.72 15.92
CA SER A 53 -22.78 21.03 15.44
C SER A 53 -22.27 22.30 16.14
N TYR A 54 -20.99 22.33 16.48
CA TYR A 54 -20.30 23.52 16.95
C TYR A 54 -19.54 24.15 15.78
N PHE A 55 -19.65 25.47 15.61
CA PHE A 55 -18.89 26.21 14.62
C PHE A 55 -17.47 26.47 15.17
N VAL A 56 -16.48 25.81 14.57
CA VAL A 56 -15.07 25.94 14.97
C VAL A 56 -14.40 27.13 14.28
N GLY A 57 -14.72 27.35 13.00
CA GLY A 57 -14.12 28.39 12.19
C GLY A 57 -14.44 28.20 10.71
N GLU A 58 -14.19 29.26 9.94
CA GLU A 58 -14.28 29.22 8.49
C GLU A 58 -13.03 28.55 7.88
N ALA A 59 -13.19 27.91 6.72
CA ALA A 59 -12.06 27.44 5.92
C ALA A 59 -11.14 28.61 5.52
N LYS A 60 -9.89 28.35 5.16
CA LYS A 60 -8.98 29.42 4.72
C LYS A 60 -9.56 30.26 3.58
N ASP A 61 -10.13 29.57 2.61
CA ASP A 61 -10.71 30.15 1.42
C ASP A 61 -12.05 29.44 1.14
N SER A 62 -13.14 30.07 1.56
CA SER A 62 -14.50 29.55 1.38
C SER A 62 -14.96 29.52 -0.08
N SER A 63 -14.19 30.09 -1.01
CA SER A 63 -14.47 29.97 -2.45
C SER A 63 -14.05 28.61 -3.02
N LYS A 64 -13.19 27.87 -2.30
CA LYS A 64 -12.65 26.58 -2.71
C LYS A 64 -13.17 25.45 -1.84
N LYS A 65 -13.20 24.24 -2.40
CA LYS A 65 -13.53 23.04 -1.65
C LYS A 65 -12.37 22.66 -0.72
N THR A 66 -12.72 22.21 0.48
CA THR A 66 -11.78 21.68 1.47
C THR A 66 -12.28 20.34 2.00
N ARG A 67 -11.35 19.50 2.44
CA ARG A 67 -11.64 18.17 2.98
C ARG A 67 -11.11 18.05 4.41
N GLY A 68 -12.00 17.70 5.33
CA GLY A 68 -11.63 17.35 6.70
C GLY A 68 -11.19 15.90 6.80
N ILE A 69 -9.98 15.65 7.28
CA ILE A 69 -9.41 14.31 7.49
C ILE A 69 -9.05 14.13 8.97
N PRO A 70 -9.54 13.08 9.66
CA PRO A 70 -9.19 12.83 11.05
C PRO A 70 -7.75 12.31 11.18
N PHE A 71 -7.01 12.84 12.15
CA PHE A 71 -5.72 12.30 12.59
C PHE A 71 -5.81 12.00 14.08
N ILE A 72 -5.83 10.70 14.44
CA ILE A 72 -6.06 10.25 15.81
C ILE A 72 -4.81 9.54 16.30
N PHE A 73 -4.05 10.20 17.18
CA PHE A 73 -2.92 9.56 17.84
C PHE A 73 -3.38 8.72 19.05
N SER A 74 -4.31 9.27 19.84
CA SER A 74 -4.90 8.60 21.00
C SER A 74 -6.28 9.19 21.31
N ALA A 75 -6.96 8.64 22.33
CA ALA A 75 -8.25 9.16 22.80
C ALA A 75 -8.16 10.61 23.30
N ASP A 76 -7.01 11.02 23.85
CA ASP A 76 -6.78 12.38 24.37
C ASP A 76 -6.23 13.34 23.31
N GLN A 77 -5.62 12.79 22.26
CA GLN A 77 -4.95 13.55 21.21
C GLN A 77 -5.52 13.18 19.85
N ALA A 78 -6.65 13.80 19.54
CA ALA A 78 -7.32 13.72 18.24
C ALA A 78 -7.33 15.09 17.55
N TYR A 79 -7.04 15.08 16.26
CA TYR A 79 -6.93 16.25 15.41
C TYR A 79 -7.83 16.09 14.19
N MET A 80 -8.30 17.21 13.67
CA MET A 80 -8.92 17.31 12.36
C MET A 80 -7.98 18.13 11.47
N LEU A 81 -7.58 17.53 10.36
CA LEU A 81 -6.76 18.16 9.35
C LEU A 81 -7.68 18.73 8.27
N GLU A 82 -7.61 20.04 8.05
CA GLU A 82 -8.26 20.70 6.91
C GLU A 82 -7.29 20.67 5.74
N PHE A 83 -7.54 19.79 4.78
CA PHE A 83 -6.87 19.80 3.49
C PHE A 83 -7.58 20.80 2.59
N GLY A 84 -6.84 21.79 2.10
CA GLY A 84 -7.28 22.72 1.08
C GLY A 84 -6.29 22.82 -0.06
N ASP A 85 -6.53 23.75 -0.98
CA ASP A 85 -5.70 23.95 -2.16
C ASP A 85 -4.27 24.36 -1.77
N LEU A 86 -3.32 23.42 -1.88
CA LEU A 86 -1.90 23.56 -1.54
C LEU A 86 -1.59 23.81 -0.06
N TYR A 87 -2.52 23.52 0.86
CA TYR A 87 -2.28 23.65 2.30
C TYR A 87 -2.98 22.59 3.16
N ILE A 88 -2.43 22.33 4.34
CA ILE A 88 -3.09 21.63 5.45
C ILE A 88 -3.10 22.55 6.67
N ARG A 89 -4.26 22.67 7.33
CA ARG A 89 -4.41 23.29 8.65
C ARG A 89 -4.81 22.26 9.69
N VAL A 90 -4.45 22.53 10.94
CA VAL A 90 -4.65 21.59 12.04
C VAL A 90 -5.63 22.17 13.06
N TYR A 91 -6.63 21.37 13.42
CA TYR A 91 -7.64 21.67 14.43
C TYR A 91 -7.62 20.62 15.52
N ALA A 92 -7.76 21.05 16.78
CA ALA A 92 -7.86 20.18 17.95
C ALA A 92 -8.69 20.86 19.03
N TYR A 93 -9.33 20.07 19.89
CA TYR A 93 -10.09 20.59 21.04
C TYR A 93 -11.13 21.67 20.69
N GLY A 94 -11.71 21.60 19.49
CA GLY A 94 -12.72 22.55 19.03
C GLY A 94 -12.17 23.90 18.54
N ALA A 95 -10.86 24.04 18.31
CA ALA A 95 -10.26 25.26 17.78
C ALA A 95 -9.10 24.97 16.81
N ARG A 96 -8.67 25.99 16.05
CA ARG A 96 -7.46 25.89 15.22
C ARG A 96 -6.23 25.84 16.13
N VAL A 97 -5.29 24.96 15.82
CA VAL A 97 -4.02 24.85 16.55
C VAL A 97 -3.09 25.98 16.09
N GLY A 98 -3.08 27.07 16.85
CA GLY A 98 -2.24 28.24 16.59
C GLY A 98 -2.32 28.73 15.14
N THR A 99 -1.16 28.99 14.55
CA THR A 99 -1.01 29.36 13.14
C THR A 99 -0.47 28.22 12.29
N VAL A 100 -0.59 26.97 12.75
CA VAL A 100 -0.06 25.80 12.03
C VAL A 100 -0.68 25.72 10.64
N GLU A 101 0.18 25.68 9.65
CA GLU A 101 -0.14 25.51 8.25
C GLU A 101 1.02 24.78 7.58
N VAL A 102 0.73 23.69 6.89
CA VAL A 102 1.71 22.87 6.18
C VAL A 102 1.44 23.01 4.70
N ALA A 103 2.46 23.39 3.91
CA ALA A 103 2.34 23.45 2.47
C ALA A 103 2.19 22.04 1.89
N THR A 104 1.33 21.88 0.88
CA THR A 104 1.10 20.59 0.22
C THR A 104 1.14 20.72 -1.29
N PRO A 105 1.44 19.63 -2.02
CA PRO A 105 1.39 19.63 -3.48
C PRO A 105 -0.03 19.45 -4.05
N TYR A 106 -1.01 19.12 -3.20
CA TYR A 106 -2.35 18.72 -3.63
C TYR A 106 -3.21 19.90 -4.04
N LEU A 107 -3.76 19.84 -5.25
CA LEU A 107 -4.71 20.84 -5.74
C LEU A 107 -6.12 20.55 -5.23
N GLU A 108 -6.98 21.57 -5.27
CA GLU A 108 -8.40 21.46 -4.88
C GLU A 108 -9.12 20.27 -5.54
N ALA A 109 -8.86 20.03 -6.83
CA ALA A 109 -9.53 19.00 -7.62
C ALA A 109 -9.27 17.59 -7.07
N ASP A 110 -8.10 17.37 -6.48
CA ASP A 110 -7.60 16.03 -6.14
C ASP A 110 -7.86 15.67 -4.67
N LEU A 111 -8.31 16.64 -3.85
CA LEU A 111 -8.46 16.47 -2.41
C LEU A 111 -9.38 15.31 -2.02
N PHE A 112 -10.43 15.06 -2.78
CA PHE A 112 -11.42 14.00 -2.49
C PHE A 112 -10.96 12.61 -2.92
N ASP A 113 -9.98 12.53 -3.82
CA ASP A 113 -9.43 11.28 -4.32
C ASP A 113 -8.22 10.80 -3.50
N LEU A 114 -7.66 11.66 -2.63
CA LEU A 114 -6.61 11.28 -1.68
C LEU A 114 -7.03 10.07 -0.83
N GLN A 115 -6.17 9.05 -0.84
CA GLN A 115 -6.24 7.90 0.05
C GLN A 115 -5.19 8.05 1.14
N PHE A 116 -5.53 7.68 2.37
CA PHE A 116 -4.63 7.84 3.50
C PHE A 116 -4.75 6.69 4.49
N VAL A 117 -3.63 6.38 5.12
CA VAL A 117 -3.53 5.45 6.24
C VAL A 117 -2.68 6.11 7.31
N GLN A 118 -3.11 5.99 8.57
CA GLN A 118 -2.40 6.58 9.71
C GLN A 118 -1.94 5.48 10.66
N SER A 119 -0.73 5.67 11.21
CA SER A 119 -0.18 4.89 12.31
C SER A 119 0.55 5.83 13.26
N ALA A 120 0.08 5.91 14.51
CA ALA A 120 0.64 6.77 15.55
C ALA A 120 0.88 8.22 15.06
N ASP A 121 2.14 8.63 14.96
CA ASP A 121 2.55 10.00 14.62
C ASP A 121 2.67 10.26 13.12
N GLN A 122 2.47 9.25 12.28
CA GLN A 122 2.63 9.35 10.83
C GLN A 122 1.35 9.00 10.07
N MET A 123 1.08 9.75 9.02
CA MET A 123 0.02 9.49 8.06
C MET A 123 0.61 9.44 6.66
N TRP A 124 0.45 8.32 5.98
CA TRP A 124 0.80 8.15 4.58
C TRP A 124 -0.39 8.57 3.73
N ILE A 125 -0.12 9.39 2.72
CA ILE A 125 -1.12 9.95 1.82
C ILE A 125 -0.68 9.58 0.40
N THR A 126 -1.62 9.09 -0.38
CA THR A 126 -1.40 8.58 -1.73
C THR A 126 -2.45 9.13 -2.68
N HIS A 127 -2.02 9.39 -3.92
CA HIS A 127 -2.85 9.81 -5.04
C HIS A 127 -2.28 9.19 -6.32
N ALA A 128 -3.07 9.12 -7.40
CA ALA A 128 -2.59 8.62 -8.69
C ALA A 128 -1.52 9.53 -9.31
N ASP A 129 -1.71 10.85 -9.21
CA ASP A 129 -0.88 11.85 -9.90
C ASP A 129 0.22 12.48 -9.02
N TYR A 130 0.30 12.13 -7.74
CA TYR A 130 1.29 12.68 -6.80
C TYR A 130 2.15 11.58 -6.20
N PRO A 131 3.45 11.84 -5.96
CA PRO A 131 4.28 10.92 -5.21
C PRO A 131 3.73 10.77 -3.78
N PRO A 132 3.79 9.56 -3.18
CA PRO A 132 3.30 9.35 -1.83
C PRO A 132 3.96 10.32 -0.85
N GLN A 133 3.16 10.93 0.02
CA GLN A 133 3.64 11.86 1.04
C GLN A 133 3.44 11.25 2.43
N VAL A 134 4.34 11.58 3.35
CA VAL A 134 4.23 11.26 4.78
C VAL A 134 4.05 12.55 5.56
N LEU A 135 2.89 12.68 6.18
CA LEU A 135 2.64 13.72 7.17
C LEU A 135 3.06 13.18 8.54
N THR A 136 4.03 13.83 9.17
CA THR A 136 4.53 13.48 10.51
C THR A 136 4.18 14.56 11.51
N ARG A 137 3.63 14.16 12.65
CA ARG A 137 3.38 15.03 13.81
C ARG A 137 4.46 14.80 14.86
N THR A 138 5.30 15.79 15.12
CA THR A 138 6.33 15.71 16.20
C THR A 138 5.92 16.41 17.48
N ALA A 139 5.01 17.39 17.40
CA ALA A 139 4.44 18.07 18.55
C ALA A 139 3.03 18.57 18.22
N HIS A 140 2.30 19.09 19.22
CA HIS A 140 0.98 19.67 19.02
C HIS A 140 0.96 20.73 17.90
N THR A 141 2.00 21.57 17.85
CA THR A 141 2.15 22.67 16.89
C THR A 141 3.14 22.40 15.77
N THR A 142 3.72 21.19 15.69
CA THR A 142 4.81 20.91 14.74
C THR A 142 4.44 19.72 13.86
N TRP A 143 4.25 20.01 12.59
CA TRP A 143 3.80 19.09 11.56
C TRP A 143 4.68 19.25 10.33
N THR A 144 5.12 18.14 9.76
CA THR A 144 5.98 18.13 8.58
C THR A 144 5.40 17.20 7.53
N LEU A 145 5.24 17.69 6.30
CA LEU A 145 4.92 16.88 5.15
C LEU A 145 6.20 16.68 4.35
N ALA A 146 6.53 15.44 4.04
CA ALA A 146 7.67 15.09 3.21
C ALA A 146 7.28 14.00 2.22
N GLU A 147 7.94 13.98 1.07
CA GLU A 147 7.81 12.89 0.10
C GLU A 147 8.34 11.59 0.71
N PHE A 148 7.62 10.49 0.50
CA PHE A 148 8.06 9.16 0.91
C PHE A 148 9.19 8.70 0.01
N VAL A 149 10.38 8.54 0.57
CA VAL A 149 11.53 7.98 -0.13
C VAL A 149 11.43 6.46 -0.10
N PHE A 150 11.28 5.85 -1.26
CA PHE A 150 11.40 4.41 -1.40
C PHE A 150 12.85 4.01 -1.13
N LEU A 151 13.07 3.28 -0.04
CA LEU A 151 14.30 2.54 0.16
C LEU A 151 14.29 1.37 -0.83
N ASP A 152 15.41 1.16 -1.52
CA ASP A 152 15.56 0.10 -2.52
C ASP A 152 15.67 -1.28 -1.86
N GLY A 153 14.55 -1.72 -1.29
CA GLY A 153 14.36 -3.02 -0.66
C GLY A 153 15.36 -3.38 0.44
N PRO A 154 15.21 -4.57 1.04
CA PRO A 154 16.28 -5.23 1.78
C PRO A 154 17.15 -6.03 0.81
N TYR A 155 17.82 -5.35 -0.13
CA TYR A 155 18.91 -5.99 -0.86
C TYR A 155 20.17 -5.95 0.00
N ASP A 156 20.94 -7.04 0.01
CA ASP A 156 22.33 -6.95 0.47
C ASP A 156 23.08 -5.98 -0.44
N ASP A 157 24.02 -5.23 0.14
CA ASP A 157 24.83 -4.27 -0.60
C ASP A 157 25.43 -4.94 -1.85
N ILE A 158 25.38 -4.23 -2.99
CA ILE A 158 26.00 -4.71 -4.22
C ILE A 158 27.49 -4.98 -3.95
N ASN A 159 27.94 -6.21 -4.21
CA ASN A 159 29.33 -6.59 -4.01
C ASN A 159 30.20 -5.83 -5.03
N THR A 160 30.76 -4.70 -4.60
CA THR A 160 31.66 -3.84 -5.39
C THR A 160 33.12 -4.27 -5.30
N SER A 161 33.42 -5.28 -4.49
CA SER A 161 34.76 -5.84 -4.37
C SER A 161 35.07 -6.79 -5.53
N ALA A 162 36.35 -6.94 -5.88
CA ALA A 162 36.80 -7.90 -6.92
C ALA A 162 36.59 -9.37 -6.53
N THR A 163 36.05 -9.64 -5.33
CA THR A 163 35.74 -10.95 -4.80
C THR A 163 34.52 -11.51 -5.53
N THR A 164 34.78 -12.07 -6.70
CA THR A 164 33.83 -12.85 -7.48
C THR A 164 33.81 -14.29 -6.96
N MET A 165 32.65 -14.94 -6.97
CA MET A 165 32.62 -16.39 -6.88
C MET A 165 33.19 -16.91 -8.19
N ALA A 166 34.44 -17.36 -8.19
CA ALA A 166 34.98 -18.11 -9.32
C ALA A 166 34.25 -19.47 -9.36
N PRO A 167 33.39 -19.74 -10.36
CA PRO A 167 32.83 -21.07 -10.52
C PRO A 167 34.01 -22.03 -10.73
N ALA A 168 34.17 -23.02 -9.85
CA ALA A 168 35.31 -23.92 -9.90
C ALA A 168 35.36 -24.68 -11.24
N GLU A 169 34.18 -24.97 -11.82
CA GLU A 169 34.04 -25.61 -13.12
C GLU A 169 32.76 -25.12 -13.82
N THR A 170 32.82 -24.98 -15.16
CA THR A 170 31.61 -24.97 -15.99
C THR A 170 31.23 -26.43 -16.21
N GLY A 171 30.28 -26.94 -15.40
CA GLY A 171 29.91 -28.37 -15.30
C GLY A 171 29.96 -29.18 -16.60
N ALA A 172 31.15 -29.66 -16.94
CA ALA A 172 31.44 -30.49 -18.10
C ALA A 172 32.00 -31.81 -17.57
N VAL A 173 31.44 -32.93 -18.04
CA VAL A 173 31.67 -34.26 -17.46
C VAL A 173 33.05 -34.86 -17.84
N HIS A 174 33.87 -34.16 -18.63
CA HIS A 174 35.15 -34.69 -19.10
C HIS A 174 36.37 -33.83 -18.72
N PRO A 175 37.44 -34.43 -18.20
CA PRO A 175 38.71 -33.75 -17.89
C PRO A 175 39.50 -33.41 -19.17
N LEU A 176 40.31 -32.35 -19.09
CA LEU A 176 41.17 -31.85 -20.17
C LEU A 176 42.21 -32.91 -20.58
N MET A 177 42.21 -33.33 -21.85
CA MET A 177 43.24 -34.22 -22.39
C MET A 177 44.51 -33.41 -22.73
N THR A 178 45.66 -33.81 -22.19
CA THR A 178 46.96 -33.12 -22.43
C THR A 178 47.95 -33.96 -23.22
N ASN A 179 47.66 -35.26 -23.39
CA ASN A 179 48.37 -36.17 -24.28
C ASN A 179 47.45 -37.34 -24.64
N ASN A 180 47.94 -38.28 -25.45
CA ASN A 180 47.13 -39.36 -25.99
C ASN A 180 46.76 -40.48 -24.99
N THR A 181 47.21 -40.40 -23.74
CA THR A 181 47.11 -41.49 -22.75
C THR A 181 46.68 -41.01 -21.36
N ALA A 182 46.40 -39.72 -21.17
CA ALA A 182 46.02 -39.12 -19.90
C ALA A 182 44.98 -37.99 -20.09
N PRO A 183 43.97 -37.87 -19.19
CA PRO A 183 44.08 -38.22 -17.77
C PRO A 183 43.35 -39.51 -17.35
N GLY A 184 42.80 -40.27 -18.30
CA GLY A 184 42.25 -41.61 -18.10
C GLY A 184 41.54 -42.09 -19.36
N GLY A 185 42.29 -42.62 -20.33
CA GLY A 185 41.76 -43.11 -21.62
C GLY A 185 42.75 -42.89 -22.77
N THR A 186 42.58 -43.60 -23.88
CA THR A 186 43.40 -43.45 -25.09
C THR A 186 42.58 -42.77 -26.18
N ALA A 187 43.03 -41.61 -26.65
CA ALA A 187 42.47 -41.01 -27.87
C ALA A 187 43.17 -41.62 -29.09
N ALA A 188 42.45 -41.86 -30.17
CA ALA A 188 43.05 -42.34 -31.41
C ALA A 188 42.17 -41.91 -32.59
N ASP A 189 42.82 -41.51 -33.68
CA ASP A 189 42.16 -41.35 -34.98
C ASP A 189 42.56 -42.50 -35.91
N SER A 190 41.93 -42.57 -37.08
CA SER A 190 42.24 -43.59 -38.09
C SER A 190 43.60 -43.42 -38.76
N SER A 191 44.23 -42.25 -38.60
CA SER A 191 45.56 -41.91 -39.15
C SER A 191 46.72 -42.11 -38.17
N GLY A 192 46.46 -42.41 -36.89
CA GLY A 192 47.48 -42.50 -35.84
C GLY A 192 48.11 -41.14 -35.46
N SER A 193 47.40 -40.03 -35.65
CA SER A 193 47.87 -38.69 -35.34
C SER A 193 48.10 -38.50 -33.85
N ALA A 194 49.25 -37.91 -33.50
CA ALA A 194 49.58 -37.54 -32.12
C ALA A 194 48.68 -36.43 -31.55
N ASP A 195 47.88 -35.79 -32.41
CA ASP A 195 47.03 -34.65 -32.08
C ASP A 195 45.55 -35.03 -31.88
N ALA A 196 45.20 -36.33 -31.91
CA ALA A 196 43.81 -36.78 -31.76
C ALA A 196 43.16 -36.29 -30.45
N TYR A 197 43.97 -36.08 -29.41
CA TYR A 197 43.51 -35.55 -28.11
C TYR A 197 43.04 -34.09 -28.18
N LYS A 198 43.45 -33.31 -29.20
CA LYS A 198 43.12 -31.88 -29.33
C LYS A 198 41.64 -31.61 -29.59
N VAL A 199 40.87 -32.62 -30.00
CA VAL A 199 39.39 -32.53 -30.06
C VAL A 199 38.77 -32.32 -28.68
N PHE A 200 39.51 -32.70 -27.61
CA PHE A 200 39.04 -32.69 -26.23
C PHE A 200 39.84 -31.72 -25.33
N ASP A 201 40.78 -30.95 -25.90
CA ASP A 201 41.63 -30.00 -25.16
C ASP A 201 41.00 -28.59 -25.03
N ARG A 202 39.85 -28.37 -25.66
CA ARG A 202 39.07 -27.12 -25.57
C ARG A 202 39.86 -25.86 -25.96
N ASP A 203 41.00 -25.99 -26.65
CA ASP A 203 41.77 -24.87 -27.16
C ASP A 203 41.09 -24.31 -28.42
N ASN A 204 40.65 -23.06 -28.34
CA ASN A 204 39.93 -22.38 -29.42
C ASN A 204 40.84 -22.09 -30.65
N GLY A 205 42.14 -22.34 -30.54
CA GLY A 205 43.12 -22.24 -31.64
C GLY A 205 43.39 -23.57 -32.37
N SER A 206 42.88 -24.70 -31.88
CA SER A 206 43.11 -26.02 -32.47
C SER A 206 42.28 -26.20 -33.75
N ASN A 207 42.93 -26.19 -34.91
CA ASN A 207 42.26 -26.49 -36.18
C ASN A 207 42.03 -28.00 -36.32
N LEU A 208 40.77 -28.42 -36.45
CA LEU A 208 40.39 -29.81 -36.69
C LEU A 208 39.93 -29.99 -38.14
N SER A 209 40.70 -30.73 -38.93
CA SER A 209 40.33 -31.08 -40.31
C SER A 209 39.88 -32.54 -40.37
N PHE A 210 38.61 -32.78 -40.67
CA PHE A 210 38.12 -34.11 -41.02
C PHE A 210 38.34 -34.33 -42.51
N GLY A 211 39.18 -35.31 -42.87
CA GLY A 211 39.32 -35.73 -44.26
C GLY A 211 37.99 -36.27 -44.82
N THR A 212 37.89 -36.50 -46.13
CA THR A 212 36.67 -36.89 -46.89
C THR A 212 36.01 -38.23 -46.49
N THR A 213 36.38 -38.83 -45.36
CA THR A 213 35.78 -40.08 -44.87
C THR A 213 34.72 -39.78 -43.82
N ILE A 214 33.48 -40.20 -44.09
CA ILE A 214 32.35 -40.11 -43.15
C ILE A 214 32.58 -41.13 -42.03
N GLY A 215 32.62 -40.67 -40.78
CA GLY A 215 32.76 -41.50 -39.60
C GLY A 215 31.94 -40.96 -38.42
N PHE A 216 31.75 -41.78 -37.40
CA PHE A 216 31.07 -41.39 -36.16
C PHE A 216 32.11 -41.18 -35.05
N LEU A 217 31.94 -40.13 -34.26
CA LEU A 217 32.65 -39.98 -33.00
C LEU A 217 31.89 -40.79 -31.95
N SER A 218 32.41 -41.94 -31.52
CA SER A 218 31.84 -42.69 -30.39
C SER A 218 32.74 -42.56 -29.17
N TYR A 219 32.10 -42.41 -28.01
CA TYR A 219 32.71 -42.48 -26.69
C TYR A 219 32.87 -43.93 -26.24
#